data_AF-A0A930EXG1-F1
#
_entry.id   AF-A0A930EXG1-F1
#
_cell.length_a   1.000
_cell.length_b   1.000
_cell.length_c   1.000
_cell.angle_alpha   90.00
_cell.angle_beta   90.00
_cell.angle_gamma   90.00
#
_symmetry.space_group_name_H-M   'P 1'
#
loop_
_entity.id
_entity.type
_entity.pdbx_description
1 polymer ?
#
loop_
_entity_poly.entity_id
_entity_poly.type
_entity_poly.pdbx_seq_one_letter_code
_entity_poly.pdbx_strand_id
1 'polypeptide(L)'
;LKALVQELYSIEGLARVDVVCLDKTGTLTQGDMQVDDVKIIGDISEESLHAYMHAYLQMEKHPNPTAKALLEYFKSDIQIQVDSFQPFASERKYTSATLHDIGTLYVGAFEFIFEKEDAIYQMYHDSISQGELRTIALALAKENNEKELLALVYIRDVMRPNVNETLSYLSNQGVTIKVISGDYPKTVSSIAKKAGVPNAEKYIDLSIGEIDYEQVVEEYTVFGRVLPKQKKELLTALQCKHVVAMVGDGVNDIPALRQAD
;
A
#
# COMPACT_ATOMS: atom_id res chain seq x y z
N LEU A 1 14.64 -20.39 13.57
CA LEU A 1 14.79 -19.08 14.24
C LEU A 1 15.91 -18.31 13.56
N LYS A 2 15.60 -17.21 12.85
CA LYS A 2 16.58 -16.23 12.35
C LYS A 2 16.19 -14.87 12.94
N ALA A 3 16.46 -14.68 14.23
CA ALA A 3 16.33 -13.39 14.89
C ALA A 3 17.71 -13.02 15.43
N LEU A 4 18.24 -11.87 15.01
CA LEU A 4 19.52 -11.34 15.48
C LEU A 4 19.21 -10.21 16.45
N VAL A 5 19.63 -10.36 17.70
CA VAL A 5 19.55 -9.31 18.71
C VAL A 5 20.83 -8.49 18.63
N GLN A 6 20.71 -7.19 18.38
CA GLN A 6 21.87 -6.29 18.28
C GLN A 6 22.37 -5.83 19.66
N GLU A 7 21.46 -5.64 20.61
CA GLU A 7 21.78 -5.21 21.98
C GLU A 7 21.15 -6.12 23.02
N LEU A 8 21.94 -6.58 23.99
CA LEU A 8 21.49 -7.53 25.02
C LEU A 8 20.39 -6.94 25.92
N TYR A 9 20.40 -5.63 26.15
CA TYR A 9 19.38 -4.92 26.93
C TYR A 9 18.00 -4.95 26.27
N SER A 10 17.92 -5.13 24.94
CA SER A 10 16.66 -5.25 24.22
C SER A 10 15.86 -6.51 24.61
N ILE A 11 16.51 -7.53 25.21
CA ILE A 11 15.81 -8.72 25.71
C ILE A 11 14.90 -8.38 26.90
N GLU A 12 15.37 -7.52 27.80
CA GLU A 12 14.56 -7.07 28.95
C GLU A 12 13.42 -6.16 28.48
N GLY A 13 13.69 -5.25 27.53
CA GLY A 13 12.68 -4.43 26.90
C GLY A 13 11.57 -5.27 26.26
N LEU A 14 11.96 -6.28 25.47
CA LEU A 14 11.02 -7.18 24.78
C LEU A 14 10.11 -7.96 25.75
N ALA A 15 10.63 -8.35 26.91
CA ALA A 15 9.85 -9.07 27.93
C ALA A 15 8.76 -8.20 28.60
N ARG A 16 8.89 -6.86 28.51
CA ARG A 16 7.94 -5.90 29.11
C ARG A 16 6.97 -5.31 28.10
N VAL A 17 7.11 -5.65 26.82
CA VAL A 17 6.26 -5.11 25.74
C VAL A 17 4.81 -5.46 25.99
N ASP A 18 3.97 -4.43 26.08
CA ASP A 18 2.52 -4.54 26.19
C ASP A 18 1.79 -4.03 24.94
N VAL A 19 2.48 -3.30 24.05
CA VAL A 19 1.97 -2.86 22.75
C VAL A 19 2.94 -3.22 21.62
N VAL A 20 2.44 -3.91 20.60
CA VAL A 20 3.17 -4.17 19.36
C VAL A 20 2.52 -3.39 18.22
N CYS A 21 3.28 -2.47 17.64
CA CYS A 21 2.95 -1.78 16.40
C CYS A 21 3.52 -2.54 15.21
N LEU A 22 2.68 -2.86 14.24
CA LEU A 22 3.06 -3.59 13.04
C LEU A 22 2.93 -2.67 11.83
N ASP A 23 3.93 -2.67 10.97
CA ASP A 23 3.72 -2.24 9.60
C ASP A 23 2.83 -3.25 8.86
N LYS A 24 2.02 -2.76 7.92
CA LYS A 24 1.21 -3.67 7.09
C LYS A 24 2.10 -4.42 6.10
N THR A 25 2.84 -3.70 5.26
CA THR A 25 3.70 -4.28 4.21
C THR A 25 4.91 -4.97 4.85
N GLY A 26 5.29 -6.15 4.35
CA GLY A 26 6.49 -6.87 4.80
C GLY A 26 6.39 -7.60 6.15
N THR A 27 5.49 -7.13 7.03
CA THR A 27 5.25 -7.74 8.35
C THR A 27 3.96 -8.59 8.35
N LEU A 28 2.79 -7.99 8.08
CA LEU A 28 1.55 -8.76 7.93
C LEU A 28 1.49 -9.47 6.58
N THR A 29 2.05 -8.84 5.56
CA THR A 29 2.12 -9.33 4.18
C THR A 29 3.56 -9.73 3.85
N GLN A 30 3.76 -10.55 2.83
CA GLN A 30 5.10 -11.00 2.43
C GLN A 30 5.93 -9.89 1.77
N GLY A 31 5.30 -8.75 1.46
CA GLY A 31 5.88 -7.72 0.60
C GLY A 31 5.73 -8.04 -0.89
N ASP A 32 5.15 -9.19 -1.24
CA ASP A 32 4.76 -9.56 -2.60
C ASP A 32 3.30 -9.20 -2.86
N MET A 33 3.02 -8.84 -4.12
CA MET A 33 1.70 -8.45 -4.59
C MET A 33 1.24 -9.37 -5.73
N GLN A 34 -0.06 -9.49 -5.90
CA GLN A 34 -0.64 -10.25 -7.00
C GLN A 34 -1.82 -9.49 -7.61
N VAL A 35 -1.94 -9.50 -8.94
CA VAL A 35 -3.16 -9.03 -9.61
C VAL A 35 -4.29 -10.00 -9.26
N ASP A 36 -5.36 -9.45 -8.69
CA ASP A 36 -6.56 -10.18 -8.29
C ASP A 36 -7.59 -10.19 -9.43
N ASP A 37 -7.83 -9.02 -10.03
CA ASP A 37 -8.79 -8.84 -11.12
C ASP A 37 -8.43 -7.62 -11.98
N VAL A 38 -8.88 -7.61 -13.24
CA VAL A 38 -8.75 -6.49 -14.17
C VAL A 38 -10.11 -6.19 -14.80
N LYS A 39 -10.67 -5.03 -14.44
CA LYS A 39 -11.91 -4.53 -15.01
C LYS A 39 -11.61 -3.59 -16.18
N ILE A 40 -11.77 -4.08 -17.40
CA ILE A 40 -11.70 -3.27 -18.63
C ILE A 40 -12.93 -2.37 -18.70
N ILE A 41 -12.71 -1.08 -18.97
CA ILE A 41 -13.74 -0.02 -18.99
C ILE A 41 -13.78 0.69 -20.34
N GLY A 42 -12.60 1.02 -20.88
CA GLY A 42 -12.47 1.69 -22.17
C GLY A 42 -12.71 0.74 -23.34
N ASP A 43 -12.81 1.31 -24.53
CA ASP A 43 -12.90 0.56 -25.79
C ASP A 43 -11.50 0.06 -26.19
N ILE A 44 -11.07 -1.03 -25.53
CA ILE A 44 -9.79 -1.68 -25.77
C ILE A 44 -9.93 -3.19 -25.63
N SER A 45 -9.26 -3.94 -26.52
CA SER A 45 -9.18 -5.39 -26.39
C SER A 45 -8.23 -5.79 -25.25
N GLU A 46 -8.47 -6.95 -24.64
CA GLU A 46 -7.58 -7.50 -23.61
C GLU A 46 -6.15 -7.70 -24.13
N GLU A 47 -5.99 -8.17 -25.37
CA GLU A 47 -4.69 -8.34 -26.03
C GLU A 47 -3.93 -7.01 -26.18
N SER A 48 -4.62 -5.95 -26.62
CA SER A 48 -4.02 -4.62 -26.73
C SER A 48 -3.65 -4.04 -25.36
N LEU A 49 -4.51 -4.20 -24.35
CA LEU A 49 -4.22 -3.75 -22.98
C LEU A 49 -2.98 -4.46 -22.43
N HIS A 50 -2.87 -5.78 -22.64
CA HIS A 50 -1.70 -6.56 -22.28
C HIS A 50 -0.44 -6.08 -23.00
N ALA A 51 -0.50 -5.82 -24.30
CA ALA A 51 0.63 -5.29 -25.05
C ALA A 51 1.09 -3.92 -24.53
N TYR A 52 0.16 -3.01 -24.25
CA TYR A 52 0.45 -1.65 -23.78
C TYR A 52 1.13 -1.69 -22.41
N MET A 53 0.56 -2.47 -21.49
CA MET A 53 1.10 -2.67 -20.15
C MET A 53 2.45 -3.38 -20.18
N HIS A 54 2.62 -4.41 -21.01
CA HIS A 54 3.88 -5.13 -21.12
C HIS A 54 5.01 -4.20 -21.58
N ALA A 55 4.80 -3.45 -22.67
CA ALA A 55 5.79 -2.52 -23.20
C ALA A 55 6.16 -1.43 -22.19
N TYR A 56 5.16 -0.88 -21.49
CA TYR A 56 5.36 0.08 -20.40
C TYR A 56 6.20 -0.52 -19.25
N LEU A 57 5.86 -1.72 -18.77
CA LEU A 57 6.51 -2.34 -17.61
C LEU A 57 7.97 -2.74 -17.88
N GLN A 58 8.32 -3.06 -19.13
CA GLN A 58 9.69 -3.35 -19.54
C GLN A 58 10.65 -2.15 -19.38
N MET A 59 10.12 -0.93 -19.31
CA MET A 59 10.94 0.27 -19.10
C MET A 59 11.33 0.48 -17.63
N GLU A 60 10.66 -0.19 -16.69
CA GLU A 60 10.90 -0.05 -15.26
C GLU A 60 12.20 -0.76 -14.84
N LYS A 61 13.24 0.03 -14.51
CA LYS A 61 14.57 -0.50 -14.19
C LYS A 61 14.63 -1.16 -12.81
N HIS A 62 13.80 -0.71 -11.88
CA HIS A 62 13.78 -1.18 -10.49
C HIS A 62 12.34 -1.52 -10.09
N PRO A 63 11.80 -2.66 -10.57
CA PRO A 63 10.40 -2.98 -10.35
C PRO A 63 10.12 -3.22 -8.87
N ASN A 64 9.26 -2.37 -8.31
CA ASN A 64 8.69 -2.56 -6.98
C ASN A 64 7.71 -3.77 -7.00
N PRO A 65 7.21 -4.24 -5.83
CA PRO A 65 6.30 -5.40 -5.79
C PRO A 65 5.07 -5.25 -6.69
N THR A 66 4.52 -4.04 -6.78
CA THR A 66 3.40 -3.72 -7.68
C THR A 66 3.77 -3.94 -9.15
N ALA A 67 4.90 -3.38 -9.60
CA ALA A 67 5.37 -3.52 -10.97
C ALA A 67 5.69 -4.97 -11.32
N LYS A 68 6.25 -5.75 -10.38
CA LYS A 68 6.46 -7.20 -10.56
C LYS A 68 5.15 -7.95 -10.76
N ALA A 69 4.15 -7.69 -9.92
CA ALA A 69 2.83 -8.32 -10.03
C ALA A 69 2.16 -7.99 -11.36
N LEU A 70 2.23 -6.72 -11.78
CA LEU A 70 1.72 -6.28 -13.07
C LEU A 70 2.48 -6.93 -14.24
N LEU A 71 3.80 -7.06 -14.17
CA LEU A 71 4.62 -7.67 -15.23
C LEU A 71 4.35 -9.17 -15.37
N GLU A 72 4.08 -9.85 -14.25
CA GLU A 72 3.71 -11.26 -14.26
C GLU A 72 2.35 -11.49 -14.91
N TYR A 73 1.39 -10.59 -14.68
CA TYR A 73 0.03 -10.67 -15.23
C TYR A 73 -0.05 -10.21 -16.69
N PHE A 74 0.44 -9.01 -17.00
CA PHE A 74 0.40 -8.40 -18.33
C PHE A 74 1.57 -8.87 -19.19
N LYS A 75 1.63 -10.18 -19.49
CA LYS A 75 2.56 -10.72 -20.49
C LYS A 75 2.00 -10.56 -21.89
N SER A 76 2.86 -10.20 -22.84
CA SER A 76 2.53 -10.12 -24.25
C SER A 76 3.78 -10.32 -25.10
N ASP A 77 3.62 -10.97 -26.25
CA ASP A 77 4.68 -11.11 -27.26
C ASP A 77 4.68 -9.94 -28.28
N ILE A 78 3.67 -9.06 -28.22
CA ILE A 78 3.55 -7.90 -29.10
C ILE A 78 4.57 -6.83 -28.68
N GLN A 79 5.41 -6.43 -29.62
CA GLN A 79 6.41 -5.39 -29.39
C GLN A 79 5.84 -4.02 -29.73
N ILE A 80 5.90 -3.10 -28.76
CA ILE A 80 5.52 -1.70 -28.92
C ILE A 80 6.73 -0.84 -28.55
N GLN A 81 7.06 0.11 -29.42
CA GLN A 81 8.10 1.08 -29.14
C GLN A 81 7.64 2.09 -28.10
N VAL A 82 8.49 2.37 -27.12
CA VAL A 82 8.26 3.39 -26.09
C VAL A 82 9.17 4.58 -26.37
N ASP A 83 8.56 5.72 -26.70
CA ASP A 83 9.28 6.95 -27.07
C ASP A 83 9.72 7.74 -25.83
N SER A 84 8.94 7.68 -24.75
CA SER A 84 9.28 8.33 -23.49
C SER A 84 8.76 7.54 -22.29
N PHE A 85 9.48 7.60 -21.18
CA PHE A 85 9.09 6.98 -19.91
C PHE A 85 9.37 7.93 -18.76
N GLN A 86 8.36 8.19 -17.94
CA GLN A 86 8.46 9.03 -16.76
C GLN A 86 8.20 8.18 -15.52
N PRO A 87 9.22 7.92 -14.69
CA PRO A 87 9.12 7.03 -13.54
C PRO A 87 8.13 7.54 -12.49
N PHE A 88 7.76 6.66 -11.56
CA PHE A 88 6.92 7.02 -10.42
C PHE A 88 7.55 8.16 -9.62
N ALA A 89 6.74 9.13 -9.20
CA ALA A 89 7.13 10.11 -8.20
C ALA A 89 6.01 10.30 -7.18
N SER A 90 6.37 10.45 -5.90
CA SER A 90 5.44 10.43 -4.77
C SER A 90 4.41 11.56 -4.81
N GLU A 91 4.76 12.71 -5.40
CA GLU A 91 3.89 13.88 -5.55
C GLU A 91 2.76 13.61 -6.56
N ARG A 92 3.05 12.84 -7.62
CA ARG A 92 2.13 12.53 -8.73
C ARG A 92 1.46 11.17 -8.58
N LYS A 93 2.03 10.24 -7.83
CA LYS A 93 1.50 8.88 -7.57
C LYS A 93 1.09 8.06 -8.81
N TYR A 94 1.64 8.38 -9.97
CA TYR A 94 1.56 7.58 -11.19
C TYR A 94 2.89 7.59 -11.94
N THR A 95 3.02 6.64 -12.85
CA THR A 95 4.06 6.56 -13.88
C THR A 95 3.40 6.77 -15.23
N SER A 96 4.15 7.24 -16.23
CA SER A 96 3.62 7.38 -17.59
C SER A 96 4.63 6.95 -18.65
N ALA A 97 4.14 6.47 -19.79
CA ALA A 97 4.95 6.15 -20.96
C ALA A 97 4.25 6.52 -22.25
N THR A 98 4.99 7.14 -23.18
CA THR A 98 4.50 7.43 -24.53
C THR A 98 4.78 6.22 -25.41
N LEU A 99 3.72 5.55 -25.84
CA LEU A 99 3.75 4.43 -26.77
C LEU A 99 3.65 4.97 -28.20
N HIS A 100 4.60 4.59 -29.06
CA HIS A 100 4.69 5.07 -30.45
C HIS A 100 3.38 4.81 -31.20
N ASP A 101 2.88 5.81 -31.91
CA ASP A 101 1.61 5.79 -32.68
C ASP A 101 0.34 5.43 -31.88
N ILE A 102 0.40 5.38 -30.55
CA ILE A 102 -0.74 4.99 -29.68
C ILE A 102 -1.14 6.12 -28.75
N GLY A 103 -0.18 6.76 -28.09
CA GLY A 103 -0.43 7.83 -27.11
C GLY A 103 0.31 7.62 -25.79
N THR A 104 -0.03 8.41 -24.77
CA THR A 104 0.62 8.34 -23.46
C THR A 104 -0.23 7.53 -22.47
N LEU A 105 0.31 6.38 -22.05
CA LEU A 105 -0.25 5.53 -21.01
C LEU A 105 0.11 6.08 -19.62
N TYR A 106 -0.86 6.15 -18.73
CA TYR A 106 -0.73 6.52 -17.32
C TYR A 106 -1.13 5.33 -16.45
N VAL A 107 -0.28 4.99 -15.49
CA VAL A 107 -0.47 3.84 -14.58
C VAL A 107 -0.25 4.30 -13.15
N GLY A 108 -1.28 4.28 -12.31
CA GLY A 108 -1.13 4.74 -10.94
C GLY A 108 -2.43 4.91 -10.15
N ALA A 109 -2.36 5.72 -9.10
CA ALA A 109 -3.51 6.01 -8.26
C ALA A 109 -4.58 6.79 -9.04
N PHE A 110 -5.81 6.28 -9.07
CA PHE A 110 -6.91 6.86 -9.84
C PHE A 110 -7.11 8.35 -9.56
N GLU A 111 -7.14 8.75 -8.28
CA GLU A 111 -7.38 10.14 -7.85
C GLU A 111 -6.28 11.13 -8.26
N PHE A 112 -5.14 10.63 -8.72
CA PHE A 112 -4.03 11.45 -9.18
C PHE A 112 -3.95 11.50 -10.72
N ILE A 113 -4.70 10.62 -11.40
CA ILE A 113 -4.81 10.61 -12.87
C ILE A 113 -6.01 11.43 -13.33
N PHE A 114 -7.13 11.31 -12.60
CA PHE A 114 -8.40 11.99 -12.87
C PHE A 114 -8.72 13.00 -11.77
N GLU A 115 -9.14 14.19 -12.18
CA GLU A 115 -9.58 15.26 -11.26
C GLU A 115 -11.01 14.99 -10.78
N LYS A 116 -11.41 15.58 -9.65
CA LYS A 116 -12.73 15.30 -9.05
C LYS A 116 -13.88 15.79 -9.93
N GLU A 117 -13.59 16.77 -10.77
CA GLU A 117 -14.48 17.40 -11.72
C GLU A 117 -14.71 16.53 -12.96
N ASP A 118 -13.86 15.52 -13.21
CA ASP A 118 -14.00 14.61 -14.34
C ASP A 118 -15.23 13.70 -14.17
N ALA A 119 -16.03 13.55 -15.23
CA ALA A 119 -17.18 12.64 -15.22
C ALA A 119 -16.76 11.18 -14.92
N ILE A 120 -15.57 10.78 -15.36
CA ILE A 120 -14.96 9.48 -15.07
C ILE A 120 -14.74 9.32 -13.56
N TYR A 121 -14.29 10.37 -12.88
CA TYR A 121 -14.07 10.32 -11.43
C TYR A 121 -15.38 10.02 -10.70
N GLN A 122 -16.43 10.79 -10.99
CA GLN A 122 -17.73 10.61 -10.35
C GLN A 122 -18.33 9.23 -10.58
N MET A 123 -18.08 8.63 -11.74
CA MET A 123 -18.61 7.32 -12.11
C MET A 123 -17.89 6.15 -11.43
N TYR A 124 -16.57 6.28 -11.22
CA TYR A 124 -15.73 5.15 -10.78
C TYR A 124 -15.08 5.33 -9.41
N HIS A 125 -15.22 6.48 -8.75
CA HIS A 125 -14.59 6.73 -7.45
C HIS A 125 -14.93 5.66 -6.40
N ASP A 126 -16.19 5.23 -6.35
CA ASP A 126 -16.62 4.17 -5.42
C ASP A 126 -16.01 2.80 -5.74
N SER A 127 -15.70 2.54 -7.02
CA SER A 127 -15.03 1.31 -7.46
C SER A 127 -13.55 1.26 -7.05
N ILE A 128 -12.94 2.39 -6.67
CA ILE A 128 -11.55 2.42 -6.19
C ILE A 128 -11.43 1.72 -4.83
N SER A 129 -12.50 1.71 -4.03
CA SER A 129 -12.50 1.21 -2.65
C SER A 129 -13.12 -0.18 -2.51
N GLN A 130 -12.59 -1.15 -3.24
CA GLN A 130 -12.97 -2.56 -3.08
C GLN A 130 -12.22 -3.23 -1.92
N GLY A 131 -12.66 -2.94 -0.68
CA GLY A 131 -12.28 -3.73 0.49
C GLY A 131 -10.77 -3.90 0.68
N GLU A 132 -10.28 -5.13 0.50
CA GLU A 132 -8.88 -5.57 0.69
C GLU A 132 -7.95 -5.22 -0.49
N LEU A 133 -8.50 -4.79 -1.63
CA LEU A 133 -7.73 -4.65 -2.87
C LEU A 133 -7.23 -3.22 -3.05
N ARG A 134 -5.99 -3.10 -3.49
CA ARG A 134 -5.40 -1.86 -3.99
C ARG A 134 -5.78 -1.70 -5.45
N THR A 135 -6.41 -0.58 -5.79
CA THR A 135 -6.81 -0.26 -7.16
C THR A 135 -5.75 0.56 -7.87
N ILE A 136 -5.41 0.18 -9.10
CA ILE A 136 -4.54 0.92 -10.03
C ILE A 136 -5.34 1.25 -11.28
N ALA A 137 -5.36 2.52 -11.65
CA ALA A 137 -5.99 2.98 -12.86
C ALA A 137 -5.00 2.94 -14.03
N LEU A 138 -5.49 2.43 -15.17
CA LEU A 138 -4.81 2.47 -16.46
C LEU A 138 -5.57 3.47 -17.33
N ALA A 139 -4.90 4.54 -17.75
CA ALA A 139 -5.50 5.57 -18.59
C ALA A 139 -4.63 5.87 -19.80
N LEU A 140 -5.24 6.24 -20.91
CA LEU A 140 -4.55 6.60 -22.15
C LEU A 140 -4.93 8.02 -22.55
N ALA A 141 -3.93 8.85 -22.83
CA ALA A 141 -4.12 10.15 -23.46
C ALA A 141 -3.64 10.10 -24.91
N LYS A 142 -4.54 10.40 -25.83
CA LYS A 142 -4.24 10.59 -27.26
C LYS A 142 -3.88 12.07 -27.51
N GLU A 143 -3.74 12.47 -28.78
CA GLU A 143 -3.26 13.80 -29.19
C GLU A 143 -3.96 15.00 -28.52
N ASN A 144 -5.22 14.86 -28.09
CA ASN A 144 -5.99 15.91 -27.42
C ASN A 144 -5.65 16.10 -25.93
N ASN A 145 -4.72 15.31 -25.37
CA ASN A 145 -4.36 15.26 -23.94
C ASN A 145 -5.50 14.89 -22.97
N GLU A 146 -6.71 14.64 -23.46
CA GLU A 146 -7.80 14.07 -22.69
C GLU A 146 -7.49 12.61 -22.33
N LYS A 147 -7.63 12.28 -21.03
CA LYS A 147 -7.32 10.94 -20.51
C LYS A 147 -8.58 10.08 -20.56
N GLU A 148 -8.51 8.97 -21.28
CA GLU A 148 -9.53 7.94 -21.31
C GLU A 148 -9.16 6.83 -20.30
N LEU A 149 -10.09 6.45 -19.41
CA LEU A 149 -9.89 5.32 -18.51
C LEU A 149 -10.01 4.00 -19.29
N LEU A 150 -8.92 3.26 -19.40
CA LEU A 150 -8.89 1.96 -20.08
C LEU A 150 -9.34 0.83 -19.17
N ALA A 151 -8.79 0.77 -17.95
CA ALA A 151 -9.10 -0.31 -17.01
C ALA A 151 -8.77 0.06 -15.56
N LEU A 152 -9.37 -0.68 -14.64
CA LEU A 152 -8.99 -0.73 -13.22
C LEU A 152 -8.38 -2.10 -12.93
N VAL A 153 -7.17 -2.10 -12.39
CA VAL A 153 -6.45 -3.30 -11.94
C VAL A 153 -6.54 -3.36 -10.43
N TYR A 154 -7.07 -4.47 -9.91
CA TYR A 154 -7.13 -4.73 -8.49
C TYR A 154 -5.97 -5.63 -8.09
N ILE A 155 -5.21 -5.19 -7.10
CA ILE A 155 -4.02 -5.87 -6.61
C ILE A 155 -4.23 -6.22 -5.14
N ARG A 156 -3.95 -7.46 -4.79
CA ARG A 156 -3.93 -7.92 -3.40
C ARG A 156 -2.51 -8.06 -2.88
N ASP A 157 -2.36 -7.77 -1.59
CA ASP A 157 -1.18 -8.16 -0.82
C ASP A 157 -1.24 -9.65 -0.46
N VAL A 158 -0.12 -10.35 -0.63
CA VAL A 158 -0.01 -11.75 -0.21
C VAL A 158 0.27 -11.81 1.29
N MET A 159 -0.63 -12.42 2.06
CA MET A 159 -0.48 -12.56 3.52
C MET A 159 0.74 -13.41 3.88
N ARG A 160 1.43 -13.03 4.96
CA ARG A 160 2.53 -13.84 5.51
C ARG A 160 1.96 -15.17 6.07
N PRO A 161 2.60 -16.32 5.81
CA PRO A 161 2.16 -17.58 6.39
C PRO A 161 2.23 -17.50 7.91
N ASN A 162 1.26 -18.11 8.59
CA ASN A 162 1.16 -18.15 10.06
C ASN A 162 1.04 -16.78 10.76
N VAL A 163 0.74 -15.70 10.01
CA VAL A 163 0.48 -14.39 10.62
C VAL A 163 -0.65 -14.47 11.64
N ASN A 164 -1.71 -15.21 11.33
CA ASN A 164 -2.87 -15.35 12.20
C ASN A 164 -2.52 -16.06 13.52
N GLU A 165 -1.77 -17.15 13.46
CA GLU A 165 -1.29 -17.87 14.66
C GLU A 165 -0.40 -16.97 15.54
N THR A 166 0.48 -16.19 14.90
CA THR A 166 1.42 -15.30 15.59
C THR A 166 0.68 -14.18 16.33
N LEU A 167 -0.26 -13.52 15.66
CA LEU A 167 -1.04 -12.43 16.27
C LEU A 167 -1.99 -12.93 17.35
N SER A 168 -2.59 -14.11 17.14
CA SER A 168 -3.43 -14.78 18.15
C SER A 168 -2.62 -15.10 19.40
N TYR A 169 -1.40 -15.60 19.26
CA TYR A 169 -0.51 -15.87 20.38
C TYR A 169 -0.21 -14.58 21.17
N LEU A 170 0.19 -13.50 20.50
CA LEU A 170 0.47 -12.21 21.15
C LEU A 170 -0.75 -11.65 21.89
N SER A 171 -1.92 -11.66 21.24
CA SER A 171 -3.16 -11.19 21.86
C SER A 171 -3.52 -12.01 23.11
N ASN A 172 -3.33 -13.33 23.08
CA ASN A 172 -3.56 -14.20 24.23
C ASN A 172 -2.57 -13.98 25.38
N GLN A 173 -1.41 -13.37 25.12
CA GLN A 173 -0.47 -12.93 26.16
C GLN A 173 -0.80 -11.54 26.72
N GLY A 174 -1.92 -10.92 26.30
CA GLY A 174 -2.32 -9.58 26.73
C GLY A 174 -1.59 -8.46 26.00
N VAL A 175 -0.86 -8.76 24.91
CA VAL A 175 -0.19 -7.74 24.10
C VAL A 175 -1.21 -7.08 23.18
N THR A 176 -1.31 -5.76 23.25
CA THR A 176 -2.15 -4.96 22.36
C THR A 176 -1.48 -4.83 21.00
N ILE A 177 -2.22 -5.11 19.92
CA ILE A 177 -1.70 -5.03 18.55
C ILE A 177 -2.25 -3.78 17.88
N LYS A 178 -1.38 -3.00 17.24
CA LYS A 178 -1.72 -1.82 16.44
C LYS A 178 -1.14 -1.99 15.03
N VAL A 179 -1.84 -1.52 14.00
CA VAL A 179 -1.38 -1.62 12.59
C VAL A 179 -1.24 -0.23 12.00
N ILE A 180 -0.07 0.08 11.45
CA ILE A 180 0.26 1.38 10.85
C ILE A 180 0.58 1.17 9.37
N SER A 181 0.00 1.98 8.48
CA SER A 181 0.25 1.88 7.04
C SER A 181 0.01 3.20 6.30
N GLY A 182 0.74 3.39 5.19
CA GLY A 182 0.47 4.47 4.23
C GLY A 182 -0.73 4.22 3.31
N ASP A 183 -1.31 3.02 3.35
CA ASP A 183 -2.46 2.65 2.51
C ASP A 183 -3.80 3.15 3.07
N TYR A 184 -4.84 3.03 2.25
CA TYR A 184 -6.21 3.37 2.62
C TYR A 184 -6.67 2.66 3.91
N PRO A 185 -7.23 3.39 4.90
CA PRO A 185 -7.60 2.82 6.19
C PRO A 185 -8.51 1.59 6.10
N LYS A 186 -9.50 1.61 5.19
CA LYS A 186 -10.43 0.49 4.96
C LYS A 186 -9.72 -0.77 4.44
N THR A 187 -8.71 -0.59 3.58
CA THR A 187 -7.88 -1.68 3.05
C THR A 187 -7.03 -2.29 4.15
N VAL A 188 -6.36 -1.44 4.94
CA VAL A 188 -5.54 -1.87 6.08
C VAL A 188 -6.39 -2.58 7.12
N SER A 189 -7.58 -2.06 7.43
CA SER A 189 -8.55 -2.67 8.35
C SER A 189 -8.95 -4.07 7.89
N SER A 190 -9.28 -4.24 6.60
CA SER A 190 -9.67 -5.54 6.06
C SER A 190 -8.52 -6.56 6.14
N ILE A 191 -7.29 -6.15 5.81
CA ILE A 191 -6.09 -6.98 5.95
C ILE A 191 -5.83 -7.35 7.43
N ALA A 192 -5.94 -6.38 8.34
CA ALA A 192 -5.77 -6.60 9.77
C ALA A 192 -6.82 -7.57 10.34
N LYS A 193 -8.08 -7.46 9.92
CA LYS A 193 -9.15 -8.41 10.29
C LYS A 193 -8.81 -9.84 9.84
N LYS A 194 -8.37 -9.99 8.59
CA LYS A 194 -7.95 -11.29 8.03
C LYS A 194 -6.73 -11.86 8.75
N ALA A 195 -5.82 -11.00 9.19
CA ALA A 195 -4.67 -11.36 10.00
C ALA A 195 -5.05 -11.77 11.44
N GLY A 196 -6.29 -11.53 11.89
CA GLY A 196 -6.75 -11.83 13.24
C GLY A 196 -6.41 -10.74 14.27
N VAL A 197 -6.15 -9.51 13.83
CA VAL A 197 -5.92 -8.36 14.74
C VAL A 197 -7.24 -8.03 15.47
N PRO A 198 -7.25 -8.03 16.83
CA PRO A 198 -8.44 -7.64 17.59
C PRO A 198 -8.83 -6.19 17.34
N ASN A 199 -10.14 -5.90 17.28
CA ASN A 199 -10.69 -4.56 17.04
C ASN A 199 -10.20 -3.88 15.74
N ALA A 200 -9.85 -4.67 14.72
CA ALA A 200 -9.36 -4.14 13.45
C ALA A 200 -10.40 -3.31 12.68
N GLU A 201 -11.68 -3.37 13.03
CA GLU A 201 -12.73 -2.48 12.54
C GLU A 201 -12.59 -1.02 13.03
N LYS A 202 -11.83 -0.77 14.10
CA LYS A 202 -11.53 0.58 14.57
C LYS A 202 -10.34 1.13 13.79
N TYR A 203 -10.64 1.83 12.70
CA TYR A 203 -9.64 2.46 11.84
C TYR A 203 -9.85 3.96 11.66
N ILE A 204 -8.75 4.68 11.39
CA ILE A 204 -8.75 6.13 11.15
C ILE A 204 -7.91 6.50 9.92
N ASP A 205 -8.33 7.53 9.20
CA ASP A 205 -7.55 8.21 8.16
C ASP A 205 -6.73 9.35 8.76
N LEU A 206 -5.40 9.21 8.84
CA LEU A 206 -4.54 10.27 9.39
C LEU A 206 -4.26 11.41 8.40
N SER A 207 -4.76 11.35 7.16
CA SER A 207 -4.60 12.46 6.22
C SER A 207 -5.63 13.58 6.40
N ILE A 208 -6.58 13.43 7.32
CA ILE A 208 -7.75 14.31 7.45
C ILE A 208 -7.83 14.91 8.85
N GLY A 209 -7.94 16.24 8.92
CA GLY A 209 -8.22 16.98 10.15
C GLY A 209 -7.01 17.21 11.05
N GLU A 210 -7.26 17.87 12.18
CA GLU A 210 -6.29 17.97 13.28
C GLU A 210 -6.34 16.67 14.09
N ILE A 211 -5.16 16.17 14.47
CA ILE A 211 -5.00 14.86 15.08
C ILE A 211 -4.51 15.05 16.51
N ASP A 212 -5.33 14.63 17.47
CA ASP A 212 -4.89 14.39 18.84
C ASP A 212 -4.34 12.97 18.93
N TYR A 213 -3.01 12.84 18.91
CA TYR A 213 -2.37 11.53 18.92
C TYR A 213 -2.60 10.76 20.22
N GLU A 214 -2.77 11.43 21.37
CA GLU A 214 -3.01 10.75 22.65
C GLU A 214 -4.38 10.07 22.67
N GLN A 215 -5.40 10.75 22.15
CA GLN A 215 -6.73 10.17 22.03
C GLN A 215 -6.77 9.07 20.95
N VAL A 216 -6.18 9.35 19.79
CA VAL A 216 -6.28 8.48 18.61
C VAL A 216 -5.61 7.12 18.86
N VAL A 217 -4.49 7.08 19.58
CA VAL A 217 -3.81 5.80 19.89
C VAL A 217 -4.57 4.94 20.89
N GLU A 218 -5.44 5.52 21.73
CA GLU A 218 -6.31 4.76 22.63
C GLU A 218 -7.55 4.23 21.90
N GLU A 219 -8.15 5.06 21.04
CA GLU A 219 -9.42 4.77 20.39
C GLU A 219 -9.30 3.79 19.22
N TYR A 220 -8.24 3.90 18.41
CA TYR A 220 -8.09 3.19 17.14
C TYR A 220 -7.03 2.10 17.18
N THR A 221 -7.25 1.04 16.39
CA THR A 221 -6.32 -0.08 16.22
C THR A 221 -5.51 0.05 14.94
N VAL A 222 -6.16 0.57 13.89
CA VAL A 222 -5.62 0.62 12.53
C VAL A 222 -5.49 2.07 12.07
N PHE A 223 -4.29 2.45 11.64
CA PHE A 223 -3.97 3.79 11.16
C PHE A 223 -3.59 3.70 9.69
N GLY A 224 -4.40 4.32 8.81
CA GLY A 224 -4.15 4.38 7.37
C GLY A 224 -3.71 5.76 6.90
N ARG A 225 -3.15 5.81 5.68
CA ARG A 225 -2.57 7.02 5.05
C ARG A 225 -1.56 7.75 5.94
N VAL A 226 -0.83 6.99 6.75
CA VAL A 226 0.12 7.51 7.73
C VAL A 226 1.40 7.97 7.04
N LEU A 227 1.77 9.24 7.22
CA LEU A 227 3.05 9.78 6.78
C LEU A 227 4.17 9.42 7.78
N PRO A 228 5.45 9.39 7.35
CA PRO A 228 6.57 9.07 8.24
C PRO A 228 6.63 9.92 9.52
N LYS A 229 6.31 11.22 9.41
CA LYS A 229 6.22 12.12 10.57
C LYS A 229 5.12 11.68 11.53
N GLN A 230 3.92 11.36 11.01
CA GLN A 230 2.77 10.96 11.82
C GLN A 230 2.99 9.61 12.49
N LYS A 231 3.68 8.67 11.83
CA LYS A 231 4.09 7.39 12.43
C LYS A 231 4.93 7.62 13.69
N LYS A 232 5.86 8.58 13.65
CA LYS A 232 6.65 8.95 14.82
C LYS A 232 5.80 9.53 15.96
N GLU A 233 4.87 10.42 15.65
CA GLU A 233 3.94 11.00 16.65
C GLU A 233 3.08 9.90 17.31
N LEU A 234 2.54 8.96 16.52
CA LEU A 234 1.78 7.80 17.04
C LEU A 234 2.60 6.96 18.01
N LEU A 235 3.82 6.61 17.61
CA LEU A 235 4.72 5.81 18.45
C LEU A 235 5.08 6.55 19.74
N THR A 236 5.36 7.85 19.65
CA THR A 236 5.68 8.68 20.82
C THR A 236 4.50 8.75 21.79
N ALA A 237 3.28 8.97 21.28
CA ALA A 237 2.07 9.00 22.11
C ALA A 237 1.81 7.67 22.81
N LEU A 238 2.04 6.53 22.14
CA LEU A 238 1.94 5.21 22.76
C LEU A 238 3.02 5.01 23.85
N GLN A 239 4.26 5.40 23.56
CA GLN A 239 5.40 5.25 24.48
C GLN A 239 5.24 6.04 25.78
N CYS A 240 4.42 7.10 25.80
CA CYS A 240 4.10 7.82 27.03
C CYS A 240 3.37 6.96 28.09
N LYS A 241 2.69 5.89 27.67
CA LYS A 241 1.85 5.04 28.54
C LYS A 241 2.21 3.55 28.50
N HIS A 242 2.96 3.13 27.47
CA HIS A 242 3.19 1.72 27.13
C HIS A 242 4.66 1.43 26.80
N VAL A 243 5.04 0.16 26.92
CA VAL A 243 6.31 -0.34 26.39
C VAL A 243 6.04 -0.86 24.97
N VAL A 244 6.42 -0.05 23.99
CA VAL A 244 6.06 -0.27 22.59
C VAL A 244 7.18 -0.96 21.84
N ALA A 245 6.85 -2.06 21.15
CA ALA A 245 7.69 -2.61 20.09
C ALA A 245 7.13 -2.25 18.72
N MET A 246 8.01 -1.89 17.77
CA MET A 246 7.66 -1.70 16.37
C MET A 246 8.26 -2.84 15.55
N VAL A 247 7.46 -3.48 14.70
CA VAL A 247 7.90 -4.48 13.74
C VAL A 247 7.64 -3.98 12.32
N GLY A 248 8.73 -3.81 11.57
CA GLY A 248 8.74 -3.31 10.20
C GLY A 248 10.00 -3.77 9.46
N ASP A 249 9.95 -3.68 8.14
CA ASP A 249 10.99 -4.09 7.18
C ASP A 249 12.07 -3.01 6.96
N GLY A 250 12.00 -1.87 7.66
CA GLY A 250 13.15 -1.02 7.95
C GLY A 250 13.59 -0.07 6.81
N VAL A 251 13.01 -0.19 5.61
CA VAL A 251 13.36 0.69 4.48
C VAL A 251 12.85 2.12 4.67
N ASN A 252 11.77 2.30 5.45
CA ASN A 252 11.19 3.60 5.78
C ASN A 252 11.40 4.03 7.26
N ASP A 253 12.03 3.18 8.10
CA ASP A 253 11.87 3.25 9.57
C ASP A 253 13.15 3.56 10.35
N ILE A 254 14.28 3.81 9.66
CA ILE A 254 15.56 4.14 10.29
C ILE A 254 15.45 5.34 11.27
N PRO A 255 14.62 6.38 11.03
CA PRO A 255 14.46 7.47 12.00
C PRO A 255 13.55 7.13 13.20
N ALA A 256 12.66 6.14 13.08
CA ALA A 256 11.68 5.80 14.11
C ALA A 256 12.25 4.81 15.14
N LEU A 257 13.11 3.88 14.71
CA LEU A 257 13.70 2.86 15.58
C LEU A 257 14.83 3.41 16.49
N ARG A 258 15.50 4.50 16.11
CA ARG A 258 16.62 5.08 16.89
C ARG A 258 16.20 5.91 18.11
N GLN A 259 14.91 6.08 18.36
CA GLN A 259 14.40 6.77 19.55
C GLN A 259 13.55 5.84 20.45
N ALA A 260 13.63 4.53 20.22
CA ALA A 260 13.06 3.52 21.10
C ALA A 260 14.13 3.01 22.07
N ASP A 261 14.67 3.91 22.89
CA ASP A 261 15.40 3.65 24.12
C ASP A 261 15.21 4.85 25.07
#